data_AF-A0A522YWJ4-F1
#
_entry.id   AF-A0A522YWJ4-F1
#
_cell.length_a   1.000
_cell.length_b   1.000
_cell.length_c   1.000
_cell.angle_alpha   90.00
_cell.angle_beta   90.00
_cell.angle_gamma   90.00
#
_symmetry.space_group_name_H-M   'P 1'
#
loop_
_entity.id
_entity.type
_entity.pdbx_description
1 polymer ?
#
loop_
_entity_poly.entity_id
_entity_poly.type
_entity_poly.pdbx_seq_one_letter_code
_entity_poly.pdbx_strand_id
1 'polypeptide(L)'
;MKPKLEFVDKILGEIKKENLYRKLRYGHVDESHITIGTKRLINLCSNDYLGLKVKKSPVNQLQSSSRLVSGNDISFKKLEKKLARHKSQEASLVFPTGYMANLGVISALVGKKDLILSDELNHASIIDACKITGARVQVYKHNDTNDLAKKIKAHGRMQKFVITEGIFSMDGDFAKLKEMTEVTEKN
;
A
#
# COMPACT_ATOMS: atom_id res chain seq x y z
N MET A 1 29.52 25.51 6.19
CA MET A 1 28.43 26.43 5.75
C MET A 1 27.11 25.86 6.26
N LYS A 2 26.27 26.63 6.97
CA LYS A 2 24.96 26.12 7.42
C LYS A 2 24.04 25.93 6.20
N PRO A 3 23.31 24.80 6.08
CA PRO A 3 22.38 24.61 4.98
C PRO A 3 21.25 25.65 5.06
N LYS A 4 20.90 26.25 3.92
CA LYS A 4 19.80 27.21 3.82
C LYS A 4 18.47 26.46 3.77
N LEU A 5 17.82 26.28 4.92
CA LEU A 5 16.56 25.54 5.07
C LEU A 5 15.34 26.47 5.27
N GLU A 6 15.46 27.77 4.97
CA GLU A 6 14.37 28.76 5.13
C GLU A 6 13.07 28.35 4.41
N PHE A 7 13.18 27.63 3.28
CA PHE A 7 12.02 27.11 2.56
C PHE A 7 11.22 26.08 3.39
N VAL A 8 11.89 25.30 4.25
CA VAL A 8 11.25 24.32 5.14
C VAL A 8 10.41 25.05 6.17
N ASP A 9 10.95 26.09 6.80
CA ASP A 9 10.24 26.89 7.80
C ASP A 9 9.01 27.58 7.19
N LYS A 10 9.14 28.08 5.95
CA LYS A 10 8.01 28.64 5.20
C LYS A 10 6.90 27.61 4.98
N ILE A 11 7.23 26.43 4.44
CA ILE A 11 6.26 25.34 4.21
C ILE A 11 5.60 24.88 5.51
N LEU A 12 6.38 24.73 6.59
CA LEU A 12 5.85 24.36 7.90
C LEU A 12 4.92 25.44 8.47
N GLY A 13 5.21 26.72 8.21
CA GLY A 13 4.35 27.83 8.58
C GLY A 13 3.00 27.78 7.89
N GLU A 14 2.98 27.47 6.58
CA GLU A 14 1.76 27.31 5.78
C GLU A 14 0.92 26.11 6.27
N ILE A 15 1.54 24.92 6.42
CA ILE A 15 0.88 23.72 6.95
C ILE A 15 0.25 23.96 8.33
N LYS A 16 0.91 24.73 9.20
CA LYS A 16 0.37 25.10 10.52
C LYS A 16 -0.83 26.04 10.42
N LYS A 17 -0.79 27.03 9.53
CA LYS A 17 -1.92 27.97 9.30
C LYS A 17 -3.17 27.24 8.81
N GLU A 18 -2.99 26.17 8.04
CA GLU A 18 -4.08 25.34 7.53
C GLU A 18 -4.54 24.24 8.50
N ASN A 19 -3.98 24.17 9.72
CA ASN A 19 -4.24 23.11 10.70
C ASN A 19 -3.89 21.69 10.21
N LEU A 20 -2.96 21.55 9.27
CA LEU A 20 -2.50 20.27 8.72
C LEU A 20 -1.25 19.72 9.41
N TYR A 21 -0.68 20.46 10.38
CA TYR A 21 0.56 20.08 11.06
C TYR A 21 0.36 18.88 12.00
N ARG A 22 0.99 17.75 11.68
CA ARG A 22 0.88 16.50 12.44
C ARG A 22 1.99 16.41 13.50
N LYS A 23 1.64 15.86 14.66
CA LYS A 23 2.59 15.51 15.74
C LYS A 23 2.41 14.06 16.13
N LEU A 24 3.52 13.34 16.24
CA LEU A 24 3.50 11.98 16.77
C LEU A 24 3.09 12.00 18.24
N ARG A 25 2.32 10.98 18.65
CA ARG A 25 1.94 10.74 20.04
C ARG A 25 2.63 9.47 20.50
N TYR A 26 3.23 9.52 21.68
CA TYR A 26 3.84 8.35 22.31
C TYR A 26 2.80 7.69 23.21
N GLY A 27 2.60 6.38 23.02
CA GLY A 27 1.67 5.59 23.82
C GLY A 27 2.09 4.13 23.89
N HIS A 28 1.57 3.45 24.90
CA HIS A 28 1.75 2.01 25.10
C HIS A 28 0.45 1.28 24.80
N VAL A 29 0.46 0.37 23.83
CA VAL A 29 -0.71 -0.44 23.45
C VAL A 29 -0.73 -1.71 24.29
N ASP A 30 -1.89 -2.01 24.87
CA ASP A 30 -2.17 -3.21 25.66
C ASP A 30 -3.52 -3.78 25.20
N GLU A 31 -3.47 -4.82 24.36
CA GLU A 31 -4.63 -5.40 23.69
C GLU A 31 -5.54 -4.32 23.05
N SER A 32 -6.79 -4.20 23.48
CA SER A 32 -7.76 -3.23 22.97
C SER A 32 -7.62 -1.82 23.56
N HIS A 33 -6.61 -1.57 24.40
CA HIS A 33 -6.39 -0.30 25.08
C HIS A 33 -5.07 0.36 24.67
N ILE A 34 -5.00 1.68 24.81
CA ILE A 34 -3.78 2.46 24.66
C ILE A 34 -3.63 3.42 25.83
N THR A 35 -2.43 3.50 26.40
CA THR A 35 -2.08 4.47 27.43
C THR A 35 -1.28 5.61 26.82
N ILE A 36 -1.80 6.84 26.91
CA ILE A 36 -1.13 8.06 26.44
C ILE A 36 -0.93 8.97 27.66
N GLY A 37 0.33 9.21 28.03
CA GLY A 37 0.66 9.84 29.31
C GLY A 37 0.19 8.98 30.48
N THR A 38 -0.71 9.51 31.32
CA THR A 38 -1.30 8.79 32.46
C THR A 38 -2.70 8.24 32.18
N LYS A 39 -3.24 8.44 30.96
CA LYS A 39 -4.63 8.08 30.63
C LYS A 39 -4.67 6.77 29.85
N ARG A 40 -5.39 5.79 30.39
CA ARG A 40 -5.76 4.55 29.67
C ARG A 40 -7.06 4.79 28.89
N LEU A 41 -7.03 4.49 27.60
CA LEU A 41 -8.12 4.73 26.65
C LEU A 41 -8.45 3.44 25.90
N ILE A 42 -9.66 3.34 25.37
CA ILE A 42 -10.01 2.31 24.38
C ILE A 42 -9.35 2.69 23.05
N ASN A 43 -8.64 1.76 22.42
CA ASN A 43 -7.89 2.01 21.20
C ASN A 43 -8.77 1.77 19.96
N LEU A 44 -9.43 2.83 19.49
CA LEU A 44 -10.27 2.83 18.29
C LEU A 44 -9.56 3.33 17.02
N CYS A 45 -8.22 3.39 17.04
CA CYS A 45 -7.40 3.86 15.90
C CYS A 45 -6.31 2.87 15.48
N SER A 46 -6.41 1.61 15.92
CA SER A 46 -5.52 0.51 15.53
C SER A 46 -6.04 -0.21 14.29
N ASN A 47 -5.12 -0.84 13.55
CA ASN A 47 -5.43 -1.75 12.44
C ASN A 47 -5.38 -3.24 12.87
N ASP A 48 -5.36 -3.54 14.17
CA ASP A 48 -5.40 -4.91 14.71
C ASP A 48 -6.83 -5.45 14.77
N TYR A 49 -7.43 -5.67 13.59
CA TYR A 49 -8.83 -6.08 13.44
C TYR A 49 -9.16 -7.44 14.09
N LEU A 50 -8.15 -8.30 14.24
CA LEU A 50 -8.32 -9.68 14.73
C LEU A 50 -7.79 -9.88 16.15
N GLY A 51 -7.20 -8.84 16.77
CA GLY A 51 -6.61 -8.94 18.12
C GLY A 51 -5.48 -9.99 18.18
N LEU A 52 -4.68 -10.11 17.11
CA LEU A 52 -3.73 -11.21 16.99
C LEU A 52 -2.56 -11.00 17.95
N LYS A 53 -2.43 -11.90 18.93
CA LYS A 53 -1.24 -11.95 19.77
C LYS A 53 -0.05 -12.38 18.93
N VAL A 54 0.84 -11.43 18.64
CA VAL A 54 2.14 -11.71 18.01
C VAL A 54 2.96 -12.54 19.00
N LYS A 55 2.90 -13.87 18.86
CA LYS A 55 3.84 -14.75 19.54
C LYS A 55 5.23 -14.34 19.08
N LYS A 56 6.16 -14.07 20.01
CA LYS A 56 7.57 -13.87 19.66
C LYS A 56 7.98 -15.02 18.77
N SER A 57 8.30 -14.71 17.51
CA SER A 57 8.81 -15.71 16.59
C SER A 57 10.07 -16.30 17.24
N PRO A 58 10.23 -17.64 17.31
CA PRO A 58 11.48 -18.23 17.77
C PRO A 58 12.63 -17.91 16.80
N VAL A 59 12.33 -17.38 15.61
CA VAL A 59 13.29 -16.99 14.60
C VAL A 59 13.85 -15.61 14.94
N ASN A 60 15.07 -15.58 15.50
CA ASN A 60 15.86 -14.37 15.64
C ASN A 60 16.65 -14.12 14.34
N GLN A 61 15.96 -13.69 13.28
CA GLN A 61 16.59 -13.41 12.00
C GLN A 61 17.13 -11.98 11.98
N LEU A 62 18.43 -11.85 12.22
CA LEU A 62 19.19 -10.60 12.07
C LEU A 62 20.06 -10.73 10.83
N GLN A 63 19.57 -10.20 9.69
CA GLN A 63 20.33 -10.19 8.45
C GLN A 63 20.55 -8.75 7.97
N SER A 64 21.82 -8.41 7.72
CA SER A 64 22.24 -7.09 7.22
C SER A 64 22.50 -7.10 5.71
N SER A 65 21.75 -7.93 4.97
CA SER A 65 21.95 -8.16 3.53
C SER A 65 20.63 -8.31 2.79
N SER A 66 20.63 -8.02 1.49
CA SER A 66 19.47 -8.24 0.64
C SER A 66 19.20 -9.73 0.44
N ARG A 67 17.95 -10.07 0.11
CA ARG A 67 17.55 -11.46 -0.18
C ARG A 67 18.31 -12.06 -1.38
N LEU A 68 18.73 -11.24 -2.34
CA LEU A 68 19.46 -11.74 -3.51
C LEU A 68 20.93 -12.05 -3.24
N VAL A 69 21.49 -11.60 -2.10
CA VAL A 69 22.91 -11.78 -1.79
C VAL A 69 23.09 -12.82 -0.68
N SER A 70 22.82 -12.47 0.57
CA SER A 70 23.00 -13.38 1.72
C SER A 70 21.90 -13.27 2.78
N GLY A 71 20.84 -12.51 2.48
CA GLY A 71 19.71 -12.24 3.36
C GLY A 71 18.46 -13.08 3.11
N ASN A 72 18.56 -14.24 2.44
CA ASN A 72 17.40 -15.08 2.15
C ASN A 72 17.44 -16.38 2.97
N ASP A 73 17.11 -16.25 4.25
CA ASP A 73 16.97 -17.40 5.15
C ASP A 73 15.89 -18.40 4.69
N ILE A 74 16.04 -19.66 5.10
CA ILE A 74 15.10 -20.75 4.78
C ILE A 74 13.68 -20.49 5.31
N SER A 75 13.53 -19.67 6.35
CA SER A 75 12.23 -19.26 6.89
C SER A 75 11.37 -18.51 5.86
N PHE A 76 11.95 -17.70 4.97
CA PHE A 76 11.21 -17.06 3.88
C PHE A 76 10.56 -18.10 2.97
N LYS A 77 11.32 -19.10 2.52
CA LYS A 77 10.77 -20.19 1.69
C LYS A 77 9.62 -20.92 2.38
N LYS A 78 9.72 -21.15 3.69
CA LYS A 78 8.64 -21.79 4.49
C LYS A 78 7.40 -20.90 4.58
N LEU A 79 7.59 -19.60 4.82
CA LEU A 79 6.52 -18.61 4.89
C LEU A 79 5.83 -18.44 3.54
N GLU A 80 6.60 -18.26 2.47
CA GLU A 80 6.12 -18.08 1.10
C GLU A 80 5.31 -19.28 0.61
N LYS A 81 5.73 -20.50 0.92
CA LYS A 81 4.93 -21.71 0.64
C LYS A 81 3.60 -21.72 1.39
N LYS A 82 3.59 -21.31 2.66
CA LYS A 82 2.36 -21.25 3.47
C LYS A 82 1.41 -20.17 2.95
N LEU A 83 1.94 -18.99 2.60
CA LEU A 83 1.18 -17.87 2.06
C LEU A 83 0.57 -18.18 0.68
N ALA A 84 1.37 -18.75 -0.23
CA ALA A 84 0.90 -19.16 -1.56
C ALA A 84 -0.28 -20.13 -1.44
N ARG A 85 -0.16 -21.18 -0.62
CA ARG A 85 -1.25 -22.12 -0.34
C ARG A 85 -2.45 -21.44 0.31
N HIS A 86 -2.24 -20.55 1.28
CA HIS A 86 -3.33 -19.85 1.96
C HIS A 86 -4.14 -18.94 1.03
N LYS A 87 -3.48 -18.33 0.03
CA LYS A 87 -4.12 -17.46 -0.97
C LYS A 87 -4.51 -18.19 -2.26
N SER A 88 -4.38 -19.52 -2.30
CA SER A 88 -4.63 -20.35 -3.48
C SER A 88 -3.87 -19.84 -4.73
N GLN A 89 -2.59 -19.47 -4.55
CA GLN A 89 -1.70 -19.00 -5.60
C GLN A 89 -0.53 -19.97 -5.81
N GLU A 90 0.07 -19.95 -7.00
CA GLU A 90 1.20 -20.82 -7.36
C GLU A 90 2.47 -20.49 -6.56
N ALA A 91 2.70 -19.21 -6.27
CA ALA A 91 3.86 -18.73 -5.52
C ALA A 91 3.50 -17.48 -4.70
N SER A 92 4.39 -17.09 -3.78
CA SER A 92 4.33 -15.78 -3.13
C SER A 92 5.74 -15.27 -2.84
N LEU A 93 5.87 -13.95 -2.69
CA LEU A 93 7.13 -13.29 -2.39
C LEU A 93 6.94 -12.31 -1.23
N VAL A 94 7.76 -12.45 -0.19
CA VAL A 94 7.69 -11.60 1.00
C VAL A 94 8.49 -10.30 0.82
N PHE A 95 7.84 -9.18 1.12
CA PHE A 95 8.44 -7.84 1.22
C PHE A 95 8.44 -7.36 2.67
N PRO A 96 9.34 -6.43 3.05
CA PRO A 96 9.38 -5.89 4.42
C PRO A 96 8.11 -5.15 4.83
N THR A 97 7.42 -4.49 3.89
CA THR A 97 6.19 -3.73 4.13
C THR A 97 5.23 -3.84 2.95
N GLY A 98 3.94 -3.57 3.17
CA GLY A 98 2.95 -3.46 2.09
C GLY A 98 3.28 -2.32 1.10
N TYR A 99 3.92 -1.25 1.57
CA TYR A 99 4.39 -0.16 0.71
C TYR A 99 5.41 -0.66 -0.30
N MET A 100 6.42 -1.40 0.17
CA MET A 100 7.47 -1.96 -0.69
C MET A 100 6.95 -3.05 -1.61
N ALA A 101 5.94 -3.82 -1.18
CA ALA A 101 5.26 -4.78 -2.05
C ALA A 101 4.60 -4.09 -3.24
N ASN A 102 3.81 -3.03 -2.99
CA ASN A 102 3.18 -2.26 -4.07
C ASN A 102 4.21 -1.63 -5.00
N LEU A 103 5.25 -1.01 -4.44
CA LEU A 103 6.33 -0.43 -5.23
C LEU A 103 6.99 -1.50 -6.12
N GLY A 104 7.44 -2.61 -5.52
CA GLY A 104 8.17 -3.66 -6.22
C GLY A 104 7.35 -4.38 -7.27
N VAL A 105 6.08 -4.70 -7.00
CA VAL A 105 5.21 -5.40 -7.96
C VAL A 105 4.86 -4.51 -9.14
N ILE A 106 4.37 -3.29 -8.87
CA ILE A 106 3.89 -2.40 -9.93
C ILE A 106 5.07 -1.94 -10.80
N SER A 107 6.22 -1.57 -10.21
CA SER A 107 7.38 -1.14 -10.99
C SER A 107 8.05 -2.26 -11.80
N ALA A 108 7.87 -3.53 -11.39
CA ALA A 108 8.41 -4.67 -12.11
C ALA A 108 7.53 -5.12 -13.29
N LEU A 109 6.21 -4.96 -13.17
CA LEU A 109 5.25 -5.40 -14.19
C LEU A 109 4.91 -4.31 -15.21
N VAL A 110 4.88 -3.04 -14.80
CA VAL A 110 4.41 -1.94 -15.64
C VAL A 110 5.59 -1.15 -16.21
N GLY A 111 5.65 -1.04 -17.53
CA GLY A 111 6.64 -0.24 -18.26
C GLY A 111 6.11 1.12 -18.72
N LYS A 112 7.03 1.99 -19.15
CA LYS A 112 6.72 3.36 -19.62
C LYS A 112 5.72 3.46 -20.78
N LYS A 113 5.56 2.38 -21.57
CA LYS A 113 4.66 2.33 -22.73
C LYS A 113 3.24 1.88 -22.36
N ASP A 114 3.03 1.46 -21.12
CA ASP A 114 1.77 0.92 -20.65
C ASP A 114 0.86 2.01 -20.10
N LEU A 115 -0.40 1.63 -19.83
CA LEU A 115 -1.39 2.46 -19.18
C LEU A 115 -1.76 1.86 -17.82
N ILE A 116 -1.68 2.67 -16.77
CA ILE A 116 -2.24 2.37 -15.46
C ILE A 116 -3.59 3.08 -15.34
N LEU A 117 -4.61 2.32 -14.94
CA LEU A 117 -5.92 2.81 -14.52
C LEU A 117 -6.01 2.63 -13.00
N SER A 118 -5.92 3.73 -12.25
CA SER A 118 -5.95 3.74 -10.78
C SER A 118 -7.29 4.25 -10.27
N ASP A 119 -7.87 3.60 -9.26
CA ASP A 119 -8.98 4.20 -8.50
C ASP A 119 -8.50 5.51 -7.86
N GLU A 120 -9.39 6.50 -7.75
CA GLU A 120 -9.07 7.82 -7.20
C GLU A 120 -8.78 7.80 -5.69
N LEU A 121 -9.28 6.79 -4.97
CA LEU A 121 -9.08 6.64 -3.53
C LEU A 121 -7.99 5.61 -3.17
N ASN A 122 -7.23 5.12 -4.16
CA ASN A 122 -6.14 4.18 -3.90
C ASN A 122 -5.12 4.73 -2.88
N HIS A 123 -4.65 3.83 -2.03
CA HIS A 123 -3.66 4.10 -1.00
C HIS A 123 -2.39 4.74 -1.58
N ALA A 124 -1.80 5.68 -0.82
CA ALA A 124 -0.63 6.45 -1.25
C ALA A 124 0.53 5.58 -1.80
N SER A 125 0.74 4.38 -1.25
CA SER A 125 1.77 3.47 -1.76
C SER A 125 1.54 3.00 -3.20
N ILE A 126 0.27 2.82 -3.60
CA ILE A 126 -0.09 2.44 -4.97
C ILE A 126 0.17 3.64 -5.87
N ILE A 127 -0.30 4.84 -5.48
CA ILE A 127 -0.10 6.08 -6.22
C ILE A 127 1.39 6.33 -6.50
N ASP A 128 2.23 6.19 -5.49
CA ASP A 128 3.67 6.40 -5.63
C ASP A 128 4.34 5.33 -6.50
N ALA A 129 3.91 4.07 -6.38
CA ALA A 129 4.38 3.00 -7.24
C ALA A 129 4.02 3.26 -8.72
N CYS A 130 2.80 3.71 -8.99
CA CYS A 130 2.35 4.11 -10.33
C CYS A 130 3.22 5.23 -10.90
N LYS A 131 3.53 6.27 -10.10
CA LYS A 131 4.37 7.39 -10.54
C LYS A 131 5.79 6.94 -10.91
N ILE A 132 6.40 6.05 -10.13
CA ILE A 132 7.79 5.62 -10.32
C ILE A 132 7.98 4.82 -11.62
N THR A 133 6.92 4.16 -12.11
CA THR A 133 6.99 3.39 -13.37
C THR A 133 7.26 4.28 -14.60
N GLY A 134 6.86 5.55 -14.55
CA GLY A 134 6.86 6.45 -15.70
C GLY A 134 5.84 6.08 -16.78
N ALA A 135 4.94 5.12 -16.51
CA ALA A 135 3.82 4.78 -17.37
C ALA A 135 2.79 5.91 -17.42
N ARG A 136 1.91 5.89 -18.41
CA ARG A 136 0.75 6.79 -18.42
C ARG A 136 -0.18 6.35 -17.29
N VAL A 137 -0.54 7.28 -16.40
CA VAL A 137 -1.53 7.02 -15.34
C VAL A 137 -2.82 7.78 -15.67
N GLN A 138 -3.94 7.08 -15.63
CA GLN A 138 -5.27 7.70 -15.61
C GLN A 138 -6.04 7.25 -14.38
N VAL A 139 -6.62 8.22 -13.69
CA VAL A 139 -7.43 7.99 -12.51
C VAL A 139 -8.89 7.79 -12.95
N TYR A 140 -9.56 6.72 -12.51
CA TYR A 140 -11.00 6.55 -12.65
C TYR A 140 -11.73 6.86 -11.35
N LYS A 141 -12.98 7.30 -11.49
CA LYS A 141 -13.84 7.64 -10.34
C LYS A 141 -14.01 6.44 -9.43
N HIS A 142 -14.04 6.70 -8.14
CA HIS A 142 -14.06 5.69 -7.11
C HIS A 142 -15.18 4.67 -7.35
N ASN A 143 -14.81 3.40 -7.49
CA ASN A 143 -15.74 2.28 -7.63
C ASN A 143 -16.76 2.45 -8.80
N ASP A 144 -16.42 3.26 -9.82
CA ASP A 144 -17.22 3.54 -11.01
C ASP A 144 -16.73 2.72 -12.21
N THR A 145 -17.37 1.56 -12.41
CA THR A 145 -17.05 0.64 -13.51
C THR A 145 -17.39 1.20 -14.89
N ASN A 146 -18.29 2.18 -14.99
CA ASN A 146 -18.61 2.82 -16.26
C ASN A 146 -17.51 3.79 -16.71
N ASP A 147 -16.98 4.59 -15.77
CA ASP A 147 -15.83 5.46 -16.02
C ASP A 147 -14.58 4.64 -16.33
N LEU A 148 -14.35 3.54 -15.58
CA LEU A 148 -13.30 2.56 -15.88
C LEU A 148 -13.42 2.03 -17.32
N ALA A 149 -14.60 1.53 -17.72
CA ALA A 149 -14.82 0.99 -19.06
C ALA A 149 -14.57 2.03 -20.16
N LYS A 150 -15.00 3.28 -19.96
CA LYS A 150 -14.76 4.39 -20.90
C LYS A 150 -13.26 4.64 -21.07
N LYS A 151 -12.51 4.66 -19.96
CA LYS A 151 -11.05 4.85 -19.98
C LYS A 151 -10.34 3.69 -20.64
N ILE A 152 -10.74 2.44 -20.41
CA ILE A 152 -10.17 1.28 -21.10
C ILE A 152 -10.32 1.44 -22.63
N LYS A 153 -11.54 1.73 -23.11
CA LYS A 153 -11.83 1.85 -24.55
C LYS A 153 -11.09 2.98 -25.24
N ALA A 154 -10.77 4.06 -24.51
CA ALA A 154 -10.09 5.23 -25.07
C ALA A 154 -8.63 4.97 -25.50
N HIS A 155 -7.99 3.87 -25.08
CA HIS A 155 -6.56 3.62 -25.33
C HIS A 155 -6.26 2.38 -26.17
N GLY A 156 -7.25 1.92 -26.96
CA GLY A 156 -7.05 0.91 -28.00
C GLY A 156 -6.25 -0.32 -27.54
N ARG A 157 -5.17 -0.67 -28.28
CA ARG A 157 -4.35 -1.87 -28.03
C ARG A 157 -3.20 -1.68 -27.03
N MET A 158 -3.14 -0.57 -26.29
CA MET A 158 -2.14 -0.44 -25.23
C MET A 158 -2.32 -1.54 -24.18
N GLN A 159 -1.22 -2.04 -23.60
CA GLN A 159 -1.26 -2.87 -22.41
C GLN A 159 -1.77 -2.02 -21.25
N LYS A 160 -2.74 -2.54 -20.49
CA LYS A 160 -3.42 -1.79 -19.43
C LYS A 160 -3.36 -2.57 -18.13
N PHE A 161 -3.19 -1.84 -17.04
CA PHE A 161 -3.21 -2.37 -15.68
C PHE A 161 -4.26 -1.62 -14.89
N VAL A 162 -5.31 -2.32 -14.46
CA VAL A 162 -6.30 -1.77 -13.52
C VAL A 162 -5.86 -2.08 -12.11
N ILE A 163 -5.76 -1.05 -11.27
CA ILE A 163 -5.27 -1.18 -9.90
C ILE A 163 -6.29 -0.54 -8.95
N THR A 164 -6.70 -1.30 -7.93
CA THR A 164 -7.65 -0.90 -6.88
C THR A 164 -7.26 -1.53 -5.55
N GLU A 165 -7.68 -0.92 -4.44
CA GLU A 165 -7.77 -1.59 -3.14
C GLU A 165 -8.94 -2.59 -3.13
N GLY A 166 -8.85 -3.62 -2.27
CA GLY A 166 -9.97 -4.53 -2.04
C GLY A 166 -11.00 -3.96 -1.06
N ILE A 167 -10.50 -3.34 0.02
CA ILE A 167 -11.25 -2.56 0.99
C ILE A 167 -10.51 -1.23 1.13
N PHE A 168 -11.20 -0.11 0.95
CA PHE A 168 -10.56 1.20 0.97
C PHE A 168 -10.27 1.66 2.40
N SER A 169 -9.04 2.10 2.63
CA SER A 169 -8.53 2.39 3.99
C SER A 169 -9.25 3.54 4.73
N MET A 170 -9.85 4.49 4.02
CA MET A 170 -10.50 5.66 4.64
C MET A 170 -11.99 5.42 4.92
N ASP A 171 -12.71 4.85 3.95
CA ASP A 171 -14.17 4.70 4.02
C ASP A 171 -14.62 3.29 4.42
N GLY A 172 -13.75 2.29 4.28
CA GLY A 172 -14.03 0.90 4.65
C GLY A 172 -14.98 0.17 3.70
N ASP A 173 -15.31 0.78 2.55
CA ASP A 173 -16.14 0.16 1.53
C ASP A 173 -15.33 -0.82 0.66
N PHE A 174 -16.05 -1.69 -0.05
CA PHE A 174 -15.46 -2.75 -0.87
C PHE A 174 -15.41 -2.33 -2.34
N ALA A 175 -14.29 -2.62 -3.01
CA ALA A 175 -14.24 -2.52 -4.46
C ALA A 175 -15.21 -3.53 -5.09
N LYS A 176 -15.87 -3.12 -6.17
CA LYS A 176 -16.74 -3.96 -7.03
C LYS A 176 -15.91 -4.89 -7.90
N LEU A 177 -15.10 -5.75 -7.26
CA LEU A 177 -14.07 -6.56 -7.93
C LEU A 177 -14.64 -7.45 -9.04
N LYS A 178 -15.86 -7.98 -8.84
CA LYS A 178 -16.52 -8.81 -9.86
C LYS A 178 -16.82 -7.98 -11.11
N GLU A 179 -17.53 -6.86 -10.96
CA GLU A 179 -17.92 -5.99 -12.07
C GLU A 179 -16.70 -5.35 -12.75
N MET A 180 -15.68 -4.99 -11.98
CA MET A 180 -14.41 -4.49 -12.51
C MET A 180 -13.72 -5.56 -13.36
N THR A 181 -13.67 -6.80 -12.88
CA THR A 181 -13.07 -7.93 -13.61
C THR A 181 -13.81 -8.16 -14.94
N GLU A 182 -15.14 -8.22 -14.92
CA GLU A 182 -15.98 -8.36 -16.12
C GLU A 182 -15.74 -7.23 -17.13
N VAL A 183 -15.60 -5.98 -16.66
CA VAL A 183 -15.28 -4.83 -17.51
C VAL A 183 -13.88 -4.95 -18.09
N THR A 184 -12.89 -5.41 -17.33
CA THR A 184 -11.50 -5.58 -17.82
C THR A 184 -11.32 -6.74 -18.78
N GLU A 185 -12.06 -7.84 -18.61
CA GLU A 185 -11.97 -9.00 -19.51
C GLU A 185 -12.64 -8.73 -20.86
N LYS A 186 -13.67 -7.88 -20.87
CA LYS A 186 -14.46 -7.57 -22.07
C LYS A 186 -13.76 -6.61 -23.05
N ASN A 187 -12.75 -5.86 -22.62
CA ASN A 187 -12.18 -4.73 -23.37
C ASN A 187 -10.66 -4.76 -23.44
#